data_AF-A0A951PB68-F1
#
_entry.id   AF-A0A951PB68-F1
#
_cell.length_a   1.000
_cell.length_b   1.000
_cell.length_c   1.000
_cell.angle_alpha   90.00
_cell.angle_beta   90.00
_cell.angle_gamma   90.00
#
_symmetry.space_group_name_H-M   'P 1'
#
loop_
_entity.id
_entity.type
_entity.pdbx_description
1 polymer ?
#
loop_
_entity_poly.entity_id
_entity_poly.type
_entity_poly.pdbx_seq_one_letter_code
_entity_poly.pdbx_strand_id
1 'polypeptide(L)'
;MQAYKLKARIDQNGQLVITEPIDLTPGDVEVIILQSATTEVPEQSKRRASGVKAFEGLFEKTQPAPYDFDPDQARWEALKEKHNL
;
A
#
# COMPACT_ATOMS: atom_id res chain seq x y z
N MET A 1 -22.71 -15.18 -15.68
CA MET A 1 -21.39 -15.62 -15.21
C MET A 1 -21.32 -15.37 -13.72
N GLN A 2 -20.93 -16.36 -12.93
CA GLN A 2 -20.78 -16.26 -11.48
C GLN A 2 -19.30 -16.39 -11.13
N ALA A 3 -18.79 -15.50 -10.29
CA ALA A 3 -17.39 -15.50 -9.86
C ALA A 3 -17.32 -15.65 -8.34
N TYR A 4 -16.33 -16.41 -7.87
CA TYR A 4 -16.08 -16.65 -6.45
C TYR A 4 -14.74 -16.03 -6.07
N LYS A 5 -14.71 -15.31 -4.94
CA LYS A 5 -13.48 -14.81 -4.34
C LYS A 5 -13.11 -15.71 -3.18
N LEU A 6 -12.03 -16.46 -3.32
CA LEU A 6 -11.57 -17.44 -2.33
C LEU A 6 -10.14 -17.13 -1.89
N LYS A 7 -9.77 -17.58 -0.70
CA LYS A 7 -8.37 -17.58 -0.27
C LYS A 7 -7.65 -18.77 -0.86
N ALA A 8 -6.66 -18.49 -1.70
CA ALA A 8 -5.76 -19.48 -2.26
C ALA A 8 -4.32 -19.02 -2.09
N ARG A 9 -3.38 -19.98 -2.09
CA ARG A 9 -1.94 -19.71 -2.03
C ARG A 9 -1.23 -20.49 -3.12
N ILE A 10 -0.08 -19.99 -3.55
CA ILE A 10 0.87 -20.76 -4.35
C ILE A 10 1.79 -21.51 -3.39
N ASP A 11 1.90 -22.82 -3.54
CA ASP A 11 2.79 -23.64 -2.71
C ASP A 11 4.26 -23.55 -3.17
N GLN A 12 5.16 -24.24 -2.46
CA GLN A 12 6.60 -24.25 -2.77
C GLN A 12 6.94 -24.87 -4.13
N ASN A 13 6.01 -25.63 -4.71
CA ASN A 13 6.15 -26.26 -6.03
C ASN A 13 5.52 -25.41 -7.14
N GLY A 14 4.97 -24.23 -6.82
CA GLY A 14 4.30 -23.35 -7.78
C GLY A 14 2.84 -23.72 -8.08
N GLN A 15 2.20 -24.55 -7.27
CA GLN A 15 0.82 -25.00 -7.48
C GLN A 15 -0.19 -24.13 -6.73
N LEU A 16 -1.32 -23.83 -7.37
CA LEU A 16 -2.44 -23.14 -6.74
C LEU A 16 -3.19 -24.08 -5.79
N VAL A 17 -3.20 -23.73 -4.51
CA VAL A 17 -3.91 -24.47 -3.46
C VAL A 17 -5.00 -23.57 -2.88
N ILE A 18 -6.27 -23.98 -3.06
CA ILE A 18 -7.42 -23.33 -2.43
C ILE A 18 -7.47 -23.80 -0.97
N THR A 19 -7.49 -22.85 -0.04
CA THR A 19 -7.38 -23.15 1.40
C THR A 19 -8.74 -23.37 2.08
N GLU A 20 -9.83 -23.09 1.37
CA GLU A 20 -11.20 -23.15 1.87
C GLU A 20 -12.03 -24.10 0.99
N PRO A 21 -12.91 -24.93 1.58
CA PRO A 21 -13.79 -25.79 0.81
C PRO A 21 -14.82 -24.94 0.04
N ILE A 22 -15.14 -25.35 -1.18
CA ILE A 22 -16.17 -24.73 -2.00
C ILE A 22 -17.00 -25.80 -2.71
N ASP A 23 -18.33 -25.64 -2.69
CA ASP A 23 -19.26 -26.45 -3.45
C ASP A 23 -19.54 -25.79 -4.80
N LEU A 24 -19.10 -26.44 -5.87
CA LEU A 24 -19.34 -26.01 -7.25
C LEU A 24 -20.17 -27.05 -7.98
N THR A 25 -21.07 -26.59 -8.85
CA THR A 25 -21.78 -27.48 -9.77
C THR A 25 -20.80 -28.09 -10.77
N PRO A 26 -20.93 -29.37 -11.13
CA PRO A 26 -20.08 -29.99 -12.14
C PRO A 26 -20.11 -29.23 -13.47
N GLY A 27 -18.94 -28.96 -14.03
CA GLY A 27 -18.78 -28.23 -15.30
C GLY A 27 -17.38 -27.65 -15.45
N ASP A 28 -17.11 -27.08 -16.62
CA ASP A 28 -15.85 -26.37 -16.88
C ASP A 28 -15.84 -25.02 -16.16
N VAL A 29 -14.69 -24.65 -15.60
CA VAL A 29 -14.49 -23.39 -14.87
C VAL A 29 -13.23 -22.68 -15.36
N GLU A 30 -13.27 -21.36 -15.34
CA GLU A 30 -12.11 -20.51 -15.60
C GLU A 30 -11.49 -20.05 -14.28
N VAL A 31 -10.16 -20.01 -14.22
CA VAL A 31 -9.42 -19.56 -13.03
C VAL A 31 -8.69 -18.26 -13.33
N ILE A 32 -9.00 -17.21 -12.58
CA ILE A 32 -8.32 -15.91 -12.66
C ILE A 32 -7.43 -15.75 -11.42
N ILE A 33 -6.12 -15.64 -11.64
CA ILE A 33 -5.14 -15.43 -10.57
C ILE A 33 -4.85 -13.94 -10.46
N LEU A 34 -5.29 -13.32 -9.37
CA LEU A 34 -4.97 -11.94 -9.04
C LEU A 34 -3.89 -11.95 -7.95
N GLN A 35 -2.66 -11.63 -8.32
CA GLN A 35 -1.59 -11.46 -7.35
C GLN A 35 -1.89 -10.20 -6.54
N SER A 36 -2.19 -10.37 -5.24
CA SER A 36 -2.15 -9.24 -4.32
C SER A 36 -0.70 -8.78 -4.28
N ALA A 37 -0.40 -7.68 -4.97
CA ALA A 37 0.82 -6.95 -4.67
C ALA A 37 0.76 -6.70 -3.17
N THR A 38 1.66 -7.34 -2.41
CA THR A 38 1.97 -6.89 -1.07
C THR A 38 2.14 -5.39 -1.23
N THR A 39 1.32 -4.60 -0.53
CA THR A 39 1.66 -3.21 -0.32
C THR A 39 2.96 -3.29 0.47
N GLU A 40 4.08 -3.40 -0.24
CA GLU A 40 5.37 -3.01 0.26
C GLU A 40 5.09 -1.61 0.79
N VAL A 41 5.10 -1.47 2.11
CA VAL A 41 5.15 -0.18 2.76
C VAL A 41 6.20 0.58 1.95
N PRO A 42 5.83 1.66 1.24
CA PRO A 42 6.71 2.24 0.25
C PRO A 42 8.02 2.53 0.96
N GLU A 43 9.06 1.84 0.50
CA GLU A 43 10.42 1.95 1.02
C GLU A 43 10.69 3.46 1.18
N GLN A 44 10.95 3.89 2.42
CA GLN A 44 11.11 5.28 2.84
C GLN A 44 11.56 6.15 1.67
N SER A 45 10.66 7.01 1.19
CA SER A 45 10.83 7.66 -0.12
C SER A 45 12.21 8.31 -0.20
N LYS A 46 13.05 7.85 -1.13
CA LYS A 46 14.40 8.38 -1.34
C LYS A 46 14.35 9.92 -1.39
N ARG A 47 15.30 10.59 -0.71
CA ARG A 47 15.42 12.06 -0.73
C ARG A 47 15.38 12.55 -2.18
N ARG A 48 14.35 13.33 -2.52
CA ARG A 48 14.16 13.83 -3.88
C ARG A 48 15.07 15.04 -4.07
N ALA A 49 15.96 14.99 -5.07
CA ALA A 49 16.70 16.16 -5.49
C ALA A 49 15.71 17.17 -6.11
N SER A 50 15.80 18.44 -5.69
CA SER A 50 14.93 19.47 -6.25
C SER A 50 15.41 19.86 -7.65
N GLY A 51 14.50 19.91 -8.63
CA GLY A 51 14.82 20.50 -9.94
C GLY A 51 14.97 22.02 -9.93
N VAL A 52 14.70 22.67 -8.78
CA VAL A 52 14.70 24.12 -8.60
C VAL A 52 15.72 24.49 -7.54
N LYS A 53 16.80 25.19 -7.94
CA LYS A 53 17.92 25.58 -7.06
C LYS A 53 17.50 26.31 -5.78
N ALA A 54 16.44 27.12 -5.83
CA ALA A 54 15.95 27.84 -4.67
C ALA A 54 15.45 26.93 -3.53
N PHE A 55 15.04 25.70 -3.85
CA PHE A 55 14.52 24.73 -2.88
C PHE A 55 15.52 23.61 -2.55
N GLU A 56 16.70 23.60 -3.15
CA GLU A 56 17.71 22.55 -2.97
C GLU A 56 18.08 22.37 -1.50
N GLY A 57 18.41 23.46 -0.81
CA GLY A 57 18.71 23.43 0.63
C GLY A 57 17.53 23.08 1.54
N LEU A 58 16.28 23.17 1.05
CA LEU A 58 15.10 22.74 1.80
C LEU A 58 14.95 21.22 1.75
N PHE A 59 15.10 20.61 0.58
CA PHE A 59 14.98 19.16 0.39
C PHE A 59 16.19 18.37 0.93
N GLU A 60 17.36 18.99 1.05
CA GLU A 60 18.53 18.38 1.68
C GLU A 60 18.41 18.27 3.21
N LYS A 61 17.77 19.26 3.84
CA LYS A 61 17.67 19.36 5.30
C LYS A 61 16.42 18.70 5.88
N THR A 62 15.42 18.43 5.06
CA THR A 62 14.14 17.88 5.50
C THR A 62 14.08 16.37 5.30
N GLN A 63 13.47 15.66 6.25
CA GLN A 63 13.16 14.25 6.10
C GLN A 63 11.79 14.11 5.43
N PRO A 64 11.60 13.13 4.52
CA PRO A 64 10.28 12.82 4.01
C PRO A 64 9.30 12.52 5.14
N ALA A 65 8.03 12.87 4.93
CA ALA A 65 6.98 12.52 5.86
C ALA A 65 6.89 10.99 6.01
N PRO A 66 6.67 10.47 7.23
CA PRO A 66 6.51 9.05 7.46
C PRO A 66 5.24 8.53 6.78
N TYR A 67 5.17 7.22 6.55
CA TYR A 67 4.07 6.62 5.77
C TYR A 67 2.71 6.74 6.45
N ASP A 68 2.69 6.74 7.78
CA ASP A 68 1.54 6.90 8.65
C ASP A 68 1.21 8.36 8.97
N PHE A 69 1.80 9.32 8.24
CA PHE A 69 1.57 10.74 8.47
C PHE A 69 0.12 11.13 8.18
N ASP A 70 -0.61 11.51 9.22
CA ASP A 70 -1.95 12.10 9.11
C ASP A 70 -1.84 13.63 8.93
N PRO A 71 -2.16 14.15 7.72
CA PRO A 71 -2.03 15.57 7.44
C PRO A 71 -3.03 16.43 8.22
N ASP A 72 -4.20 15.89 8.55
CA ASP A 72 -5.25 16.66 9.23
C ASP A 72 -4.91 16.82 10.71
N GLN A 73 -4.42 15.75 11.35
CA GLN A 73 -3.92 15.80 12.73
C GLN A 73 -2.72 16.75 12.85
N ALA A 74 -1.74 16.67 11.94
CA ALA A 74 -0.56 17.54 11.98
C ALA A 74 -0.93 19.03 11.81
N ARG A 75 -1.89 19.34 10.93
CA ARG A 75 -2.42 20.71 10.78
C ARG A 75 -3.13 21.19 12.04
N TRP A 76 -3.90 20.31 12.68
CA TRP A 76 -4.59 20.62 13.93
C TRP A 76 -3.61 20.92 15.07
N GLU A 77 -2.56 20.10 15.22
CA GLU A 77 -1.51 20.32 16.22
C GLU A 77 -0.76 21.64 15.99
N ALA A 78 -0.39 21.94 14.74
CA ALA A 78 0.25 23.22 14.39
C ALA A 78 -0.65 24.43 14.70
N LEU A 79 -1.97 24.30 14.49
CA LEU A 79 -2.92 25.34 14.86
C LEU A 79 -3.06 25.48 16.38
N LYS A 80 -3.05 24.38 17.13
CA LYS A 80 -3.06 24.44 18.59
C LYS A 80 -1.83 25.14 19.14
N GLU A 81 -0.64 24.76 18.69
CA GLU A 81 0.61 25.38 19.10
C GLU A 81 0.64 26.87 18.75
N LYS A 82 0.19 27.24 17.54
CA LYS A 82 0.13 28.63 17.11
C LYS A 82 -0.86 29.47 17.93
N HIS A 83 -1.98 28.89 18.33
CA HIS A 83 -3.08 29.59 18.99
C HIS A 83 -3.13 29.34 20.51
N ASN A 84 -2.17 28.62 21.08
CA ASN A 84 -2.12 28.18 22.49
C ASN A 84 -3.44 27.54 22.96
N LEU A 85 -4.02 26.67 22.14
CA LEU A 85 -5.28 25.94 22.42
C LEU A 85 -5.04 24.63 23.18
#